data_AF-A0A173SDI7-F1
#
_entry.id   AF-A0A173SDI7-F1
#
_cell.length_a   1.000
_cell.length_b   1.000
_cell.length_c   1.000
_cell.angle_alpha   90.00
_cell.angle_beta   90.00
_cell.angle_gamma   90.00
#
_symmetry.space_group_name_H-M   'P 1'
#
loop_
_entity.id
_entity.type
_entity.pdbx_description
1 polymer ?
#
loop_
_entity_poly.entity_id
_entity_poly.type
_entity_poly.pdbx_seq_one_letter_code
_entity_poly.pdbx_strand_id
1 'polypeptide(L)'
;MTNAEYWKQRFTQLEAAQNRKGATAYLEMEKQYKAAQNELEAQIARWYQRFADSNGISLAQAKQWLKGQDLAEFKWDVKEYIKYGKENAINGAWMQELENASSKFHISRLEALQIQTQNSLETMFAQQMGTMKKALSDVYASGYYHTAYTVQQGFGLGWDIAGLDQAQIKKVLSKPWAVDGYNFSTRIWNSKTKLIGEVHNELSKNLLTGADPQKAIDSLAKKMGTSKSNAGRLVMTEQAYFSSAAQKDCFNDLDVEEYEIVATLDSHTSDICRSLDGKVFKMSDYKPGITAPPFHVYCRSTTAPHFKDNFDAGERAARGADGKTYYVPDDVTYSEWKKAFVDGDKSGFAEVKHKHYKREEPKQQANPRDYNCDMAQKVGKNHFDNIRDKVDGCQNDDLRTVWNTFESQIKVADAHYHGRSFASGGTINITIGSDAKGNSYNAPYAVTFHESGHAIDCLTAPMGGKSGQWFISSSYKDGLFPKTIKAEVSDWVNAVYKEMKAHKDDFQYWIDQNWIDSNTAAYYSNSSWFKMSKSLAYKAIQNQLSALNWLQKGDISDILEGATRMKICLGVGHGAAYWTNRVYDGIDFGLGTEAFAEMTSASMTCPESLAVIQKYLPKSYAVYKEIIKMIAENV
;
A
#
# COMPACT_ATOMS: atom_id res chain seq x y z
N MET A 1 20.28 30.62 -13.55
CA MET A 1 19.85 29.25 -13.87
C MET A 1 18.36 29.31 -14.12
N THR A 2 17.88 28.79 -15.24
CA THR A 2 16.44 28.69 -15.50
C THR A 2 15.79 27.69 -14.55
N ASN A 3 14.47 27.79 -14.34
CA ASN A 3 13.71 26.87 -13.49
C ASN A 3 13.88 25.39 -13.97
N ALA A 4 13.83 25.18 -15.29
CA ALA A 4 14.09 23.87 -15.90
C ALA A 4 15.53 23.34 -15.65
N GLU A 5 16.55 24.19 -15.79
CA GLU A 5 17.94 23.80 -15.50
C GLU A 5 18.15 23.43 -14.02
N TYR A 6 17.49 24.15 -13.11
CA TYR A 6 17.53 23.87 -11.67
C TYR A 6 17.03 22.46 -11.36
N TRP A 7 15.82 22.13 -11.81
CA TRP A 7 15.26 20.80 -11.58
C TRP A 7 16.08 19.70 -12.24
N LYS A 8 16.52 19.89 -13.48
CA LYS A 8 17.41 18.95 -14.17
C LYS A 8 18.67 18.67 -13.38
N GLN A 9 19.34 19.71 -12.89
CA GLN A 9 20.58 19.56 -12.13
C GLN A 9 20.34 18.81 -10.82
N ARG A 10 19.32 19.18 -10.04
CA ARG A 10 19.03 18.56 -8.74
C ARG A 10 18.63 17.10 -8.88
N PHE A 11 17.74 16.78 -9.82
CA PHE A 11 17.29 15.41 -10.04
C PHE A 11 18.39 14.54 -10.67
N THR A 12 19.28 15.10 -11.49
CA THR A 12 20.49 14.39 -11.96
C THR A 12 21.43 14.04 -10.80
N GLN A 13 21.64 14.96 -9.85
CA GLN A 13 22.48 14.69 -8.67
C GLN A 13 21.86 13.63 -7.76
N LEU A 14 20.54 13.69 -7.55
CA LEU A 14 19.80 12.69 -6.79
C LEU A 14 19.91 11.32 -7.45
N GLU A 15 19.70 11.23 -8.77
CA GLU A 15 19.82 9.97 -9.50
C GLU A 15 21.25 9.42 -9.47
N ALA A 16 22.27 10.28 -9.58
CA ALA A 16 23.67 9.86 -9.40
C ALA A 16 23.92 9.29 -7.98
N ALA A 17 23.28 9.84 -6.95
CA ALA A 17 23.34 9.30 -5.61
C ALA A 17 22.65 7.92 -5.50
N GLN A 18 21.48 7.74 -6.12
CA GLN A 18 20.78 6.43 -6.14
C GLN A 18 21.58 5.37 -6.91
N ASN A 19 22.17 5.74 -8.05
CA ASN A 19 23.06 4.85 -8.82
C ASN A 19 24.27 4.36 -8.01
N ARG A 20 24.87 5.22 -7.19
CA ARG A 20 25.98 4.82 -6.30
C ARG A 20 25.57 3.78 -5.26
N LYS A 21 24.32 3.79 -4.80
CA LYS A 21 23.80 2.75 -3.90
C LYS A 21 23.70 1.40 -4.61
N GLY A 22 23.19 1.38 -5.83
CA GLY A 22 23.17 0.21 -6.70
C GLY A 22 24.58 -0.35 -6.94
N ALA A 23 25.52 0.53 -7.29
CA ALA A 23 26.92 0.16 -7.52
C ALA A 23 27.60 -0.39 -6.25
N THR A 24 27.32 0.19 -5.09
CA THR A 24 27.85 -0.30 -3.80
C THR A 24 27.30 -1.69 -3.48
N ALA A 25 26.00 -1.90 -3.70
CA ALA A 25 25.38 -3.21 -3.52
C ALA A 25 25.97 -4.25 -4.50
N TYR A 26 26.26 -3.86 -5.74
CA TYR A 26 26.93 -4.72 -6.70
C TYR A 26 28.33 -5.13 -6.22
N LEU A 27 29.16 -4.18 -5.77
CA LEU A 27 30.50 -4.48 -5.26
C LEU A 27 30.47 -5.45 -4.06
N GLU A 28 29.46 -5.32 -3.20
CA GLU A 28 29.28 -6.25 -2.08
C GLU A 28 28.88 -7.65 -2.57
N MET A 29 27.97 -7.73 -3.55
CA MET A 29 27.65 -9.01 -4.21
C MET A 29 28.88 -9.62 -4.87
N GLU A 30 29.74 -8.84 -5.52
CA GLU A 30 30.97 -9.38 -6.12
C GLU A 30 31.88 -10.06 -5.10
N LYS A 31 31.99 -9.52 -3.88
CA LYS A 31 32.74 -10.17 -2.78
C LYS A 31 32.08 -11.48 -2.37
N GLN A 32 30.75 -11.51 -2.25
CA GLN A 32 29.98 -12.72 -1.92
C GLN A 32 30.21 -13.82 -2.97
N TYR A 33 30.14 -13.46 -4.26
CA TYR A 33 30.44 -14.38 -5.36
C TYR A 33 31.89 -14.87 -5.34
N LYS A 34 32.87 -13.99 -5.08
CA LYS A 34 34.28 -14.38 -4.99
C LYS A 34 34.54 -15.33 -3.83
N ALA A 35 33.95 -15.07 -2.67
CA ALA A 35 34.05 -15.94 -1.50
C ALA A 35 33.43 -17.33 -1.79
N ALA A 36 32.24 -17.37 -2.38
CA ALA A 36 31.58 -18.60 -2.77
C ALA A 36 32.39 -19.38 -3.82
N GLN A 37 32.94 -18.71 -4.83
CA GLN A 37 33.78 -19.33 -5.84
C GLN A 37 35.02 -19.98 -5.20
N ASN A 38 35.76 -19.24 -4.37
CA ASN A 38 36.93 -19.78 -3.68
C ASN A 38 36.57 -21.00 -2.81
N GLU A 39 35.41 -20.97 -2.14
CA GLU A 39 34.96 -22.10 -1.33
C GLU A 39 34.57 -23.31 -2.18
N LEU A 40 33.90 -23.11 -3.32
CA LEU A 40 33.60 -24.18 -4.28
C LEU A 40 34.89 -24.84 -4.80
N GLU A 41 35.85 -24.03 -5.22
CA GLU A 41 37.16 -24.51 -5.71
C GLU A 41 37.88 -25.31 -4.63
N ALA A 42 37.90 -24.80 -3.39
CA ALA A 42 38.52 -25.48 -2.27
C ALA A 42 37.80 -26.79 -1.89
N GLN A 43 36.47 -26.83 -1.91
CA GLN A 43 35.69 -28.05 -1.65
C GLN A 43 35.96 -29.13 -2.69
N ILE A 44 35.99 -28.76 -3.97
CA ILE A 44 36.30 -29.67 -5.07
C ILE A 44 37.73 -30.18 -4.94
N ALA A 45 38.71 -29.30 -4.72
CA ALA A 45 40.11 -29.70 -4.55
C ALA A 45 40.32 -30.62 -3.34
N ARG A 46 39.76 -30.29 -2.17
CA ARG A 46 39.80 -31.13 -0.97
C ARG A 46 39.15 -32.49 -1.20
N TRP A 47 38.06 -32.54 -1.95
CA TRP A 47 37.40 -33.80 -2.29
C TRP A 47 38.30 -34.71 -3.12
N TYR A 48 38.95 -34.16 -4.15
CA TYR A 48 39.90 -34.91 -4.98
C TYR A 48 41.14 -35.35 -4.21
N GLN A 49 41.66 -34.52 -3.31
CA GLN A 49 42.78 -34.90 -2.44
C GLN A 49 42.41 -36.04 -1.50
N ARG A 50 41.26 -35.95 -0.81
CA ARG A 50 40.77 -37.03 0.06
C ARG A 50 40.54 -38.33 -0.70
N PHE A 51 40.07 -38.24 -1.95
CA PHE A 51 39.93 -39.40 -2.82
C PHE A 51 41.30 -40.05 -3.10
N ALA A 52 42.34 -39.27 -3.37
CA ALA A 52 43.69 -39.78 -3.56
C ALA A 52 44.21 -40.48 -2.29
N ASP A 53 44.14 -39.79 -1.16
CA ASP A 53 44.65 -40.28 0.14
C ASP A 53 43.93 -41.57 0.58
N SER A 54 42.60 -41.62 0.46
CA SER A 54 41.78 -42.77 0.90
C SER A 54 42.01 -44.04 0.07
N ASN A 55 42.50 -43.90 -1.17
CA ASN A 55 42.79 -45.03 -2.04
C ASN A 55 44.31 -45.32 -2.11
N GLY A 56 45.14 -44.61 -1.35
CA GLY A 56 46.59 -44.78 -1.36
C GLY A 56 47.23 -44.49 -2.73
N ILE A 57 46.57 -43.67 -3.55
CA ILE A 57 47.01 -43.31 -4.90
C ILE A 57 47.47 -41.86 -4.92
N SER A 58 48.41 -41.53 -5.81
CA SER A 58 48.79 -40.14 -6.03
C SER A 58 47.63 -39.31 -6.56
N LEU A 59 47.65 -37.99 -6.36
CA LEU A 59 46.65 -37.09 -6.96
C LEU A 59 46.57 -37.24 -8.49
N ALA A 60 47.70 -37.52 -9.15
CA ALA A 60 47.73 -37.81 -10.58
C ALA A 60 47.01 -39.12 -10.95
N GLN A 61 47.16 -40.16 -10.12
CA GLN A 61 46.44 -41.43 -10.28
C GLN A 61 44.95 -41.29 -9.93
N ALA A 62 44.60 -40.55 -8.87
CA ALA A 62 43.22 -40.21 -8.53
C ALA A 62 42.47 -39.55 -9.70
N LYS A 63 43.14 -38.65 -10.42
CA LYS A 63 42.62 -38.02 -11.65
C LYS A 63 42.38 -39.01 -12.80
N GLN A 64 43.03 -40.17 -12.82
CA GLN A 64 42.85 -41.20 -13.85
C GLN A 64 41.92 -42.35 -13.43
N TRP A 65 41.83 -42.65 -12.12
CA TRP A 65 41.16 -43.83 -11.56
C TRP A 65 39.63 -43.75 -11.51
N LEU A 66 39.04 -42.56 -11.59
CA LEU A 66 37.58 -42.34 -11.55
C LEU A 66 36.80 -42.94 -12.75
N LYS A 67 37.46 -43.72 -13.62
CA LYS A 67 36.85 -44.46 -14.73
C LYS A 67 36.21 -45.79 -14.32
N GLY A 68 36.37 -46.25 -13.08
CA GLY A 68 35.80 -47.51 -12.59
C GLY A 68 34.73 -47.28 -11.52
N GLN A 69 33.57 -47.93 -11.66
CA GLN A 69 32.56 -48.01 -10.61
C GLN A 69 33.16 -48.68 -9.38
N ASP A 70 33.26 -47.94 -8.28
CA ASP A 70 33.00 -48.41 -6.91
C ASP A 70 33.05 -47.22 -5.95
N LEU A 71 31.86 -46.69 -5.64
CA LEU A 71 31.64 -45.60 -4.69
C LEU A 71 30.95 -46.15 -3.43
N ALA A 72 31.59 -47.13 -2.77
CA ALA A 72 31.16 -47.57 -1.46
C ALA A 72 32.01 -46.92 -0.35
N GLU A 73 31.28 -46.25 0.53
CA GLU A 73 31.61 -45.73 1.86
C GLU A 73 32.70 -44.67 2.03
N PHE A 74 32.25 -43.50 2.48
CA PHE A 74 32.96 -42.71 3.47
C PHE A 74 31.97 -42.19 4.52
N LYS A 75 32.37 -42.22 5.80
CA LYS A 75 31.53 -41.84 6.95
C LYS A 75 31.62 -40.32 7.22
N TRP A 76 30.55 -39.63 6.84
CA TRP A 76 29.89 -38.46 7.48
C TRP A 76 30.56 -37.08 7.58
N ASP A 77 29.71 -36.05 7.37
CA ASP A 77 29.73 -34.72 8.05
C ASP A 77 28.36 -33.97 7.99
N VAL A 78 27.23 -34.63 7.67
CA VAL A 78 25.95 -33.93 7.41
C VAL A 78 25.39 -33.19 8.65
N LYS A 79 25.77 -33.62 9.86
CA LYS A 79 25.35 -32.97 11.12
C LYS A 79 25.95 -31.58 11.32
N GLU A 80 27.20 -31.33 10.92
CA GLU A 80 27.78 -29.99 11.01
C GLU A 80 27.12 -29.03 10.01
N TYR A 81 26.72 -29.52 8.83
CA TYR A 81 25.94 -28.73 7.85
C TYR A 81 24.53 -28.41 8.33
N ILE A 82 23.85 -29.33 9.04
CA ILE A 82 22.55 -29.02 9.67
C ILE A 82 22.72 -27.94 10.73
N LYS A 83 23.78 -28.02 11.55
CA LYS A 83 24.08 -27.00 12.56
C LYS A 83 24.34 -25.63 11.90
N TYR A 84 25.21 -25.60 10.88
CA TYR A 84 25.53 -24.38 10.13
C TYR A 84 24.31 -23.80 9.39
N GLY A 85 23.47 -24.64 8.77
CA GLY A 85 22.25 -24.23 8.08
C GLY A 85 21.19 -23.65 9.03
N LYS A 86 21.07 -24.20 10.25
CA LYS A 86 20.21 -23.65 11.33
C LYS A 86 20.72 -22.30 11.83
N GLU A 87 22.03 -22.10 11.90
CA GLU A 87 22.65 -20.86 12.36
C GLU A 87 22.59 -19.72 11.31
N ASN A 88 22.48 -20.03 10.01
CA ASN A 88 22.54 -19.06 8.91
C ASN A 88 21.21 -18.79 8.16
N ALA A 89 20.07 -19.22 8.71
CA ALA A 89 18.73 -18.96 8.19
C ALA A 89 18.53 -19.34 6.70
N ILE A 90 19.03 -20.50 6.30
CA ILE A 90 18.84 -21.04 4.95
C ILE A 90 17.37 -21.49 4.77
N ASN A 91 16.83 -21.39 3.55
CA ASN A 91 15.46 -21.77 3.18
C ASN A 91 15.01 -23.09 3.83
N GLY A 92 13.81 -23.12 4.41
CA GLY A 92 13.22 -24.31 5.04
C GLY A 92 13.17 -25.55 4.14
N ALA A 93 13.02 -25.40 2.82
CA ALA A 93 13.07 -26.52 1.88
C ALA A 93 14.47 -27.17 1.82
N TRP A 94 15.54 -26.37 1.78
CA TRP A 94 16.91 -26.89 1.79
C TRP A 94 17.28 -27.48 3.16
N MET A 95 16.78 -26.89 4.24
CA MET A 95 16.93 -27.46 5.58
C MET A 95 16.31 -28.86 5.67
N GLN A 96 15.15 -29.07 5.06
CA GLN A 96 14.51 -30.38 4.99
C GLN A 96 15.31 -31.37 4.12
N GLU A 97 15.89 -30.91 2.99
CA GLU A 97 16.79 -31.73 2.17
C GLU A 97 18.05 -32.14 2.93
N LEU A 98 18.65 -31.24 3.72
CA LEU A 98 19.78 -31.54 4.60
C LEU A 98 19.40 -32.55 5.70
N GLU A 99 18.24 -32.37 6.35
CA GLU A 99 17.73 -33.31 7.35
C GLU A 99 17.49 -34.70 6.75
N ASN A 100 16.89 -34.77 5.57
CA ASN A 100 16.70 -36.02 4.81
C ASN A 100 18.04 -36.66 4.39
N ALA A 101 19.03 -35.86 3.98
CA ALA A 101 20.35 -36.38 3.66
C ALA A 101 21.05 -36.94 4.91
N SER A 102 20.84 -36.33 6.08
CA SER A 102 21.43 -36.78 7.35
C SER A 102 20.79 -38.05 7.91
N SER A 103 19.55 -38.33 7.55
CA SER A 103 18.83 -39.54 7.98
C SER A 103 19.15 -40.75 7.11
N LYS A 104 19.74 -40.56 5.92
CA LYS A 104 20.23 -41.65 5.06
C LYS A 104 21.45 -42.31 5.71
N PHE A 105 21.44 -43.65 5.75
CA PHE A 105 22.58 -44.45 6.23
C PHE A 105 23.83 -44.31 5.34
N HIS A 106 23.64 -44.10 4.03
CA HIS A 106 24.73 -43.91 3.06
C HIS A 106 24.37 -42.83 2.02
N ILE A 107 25.33 -41.95 1.73
CA ILE A 107 25.32 -41.02 0.58
C ILE A 107 26.60 -41.24 -0.24
N SER A 108 26.51 -41.13 -1.57
CA SER A 108 27.67 -41.26 -2.46
C SER A 108 28.61 -40.05 -2.35
N ARG A 109 29.88 -40.21 -2.78
CA ARG A 109 30.85 -39.10 -2.75
C ARG A 109 30.44 -37.94 -3.65
N LEU A 110 29.75 -38.21 -4.78
CA LEU A 110 29.19 -37.18 -5.66
C LEU A 110 28.06 -36.42 -4.95
N GLU A 111 27.12 -37.13 -4.33
CA GLU A 111 26.03 -36.50 -3.57
C GLU A 111 26.57 -35.63 -2.43
N ALA A 112 27.58 -36.11 -1.70
CA ALA A 112 28.22 -35.31 -0.65
C ALA A 112 28.86 -34.02 -1.21
N LEU A 113 29.56 -34.09 -2.33
CA LEU A 113 30.16 -32.92 -2.98
C LEU A 113 29.08 -31.95 -3.52
N GLN A 114 27.99 -32.48 -4.08
CA GLN A 114 26.84 -31.70 -4.54
C GLN A 114 26.16 -30.96 -3.38
N ILE A 115 25.99 -31.61 -2.23
CA ILE A 115 25.44 -30.99 -1.01
C ILE A 115 26.37 -29.87 -0.51
N GLN A 116 27.67 -30.14 -0.43
CA GLN A 116 28.67 -29.15 0.03
C GLN A 116 28.67 -27.90 -0.85
N THR A 117 28.76 -28.11 -2.17
CA THR A 117 28.80 -27.03 -3.14
C THR A 117 27.48 -26.28 -3.21
N GLN A 118 26.34 -26.96 -3.12
CA GLN A 118 25.03 -26.33 -3.03
C GLN A 118 24.89 -25.49 -1.76
N ASN A 119 25.36 -25.96 -0.60
CA ASN A 119 25.30 -25.19 0.64
C ASN A 119 26.05 -23.84 0.54
N SER A 120 27.22 -23.84 -0.12
CA SER A 120 27.98 -22.61 -0.39
C SER A 120 27.19 -21.65 -1.30
N LEU A 121 26.51 -22.17 -2.32
CA LEU A 121 25.65 -21.38 -3.19
C LEU A 121 24.41 -20.84 -2.46
N GLU A 122 23.72 -21.66 -1.66
CA GLU A 122 22.57 -21.25 -0.86
C GLU A 122 22.94 -20.09 0.08
N THR A 123 24.09 -20.21 0.75
CA THR A 123 24.61 -19.15 1.63
C THR A 123 24.87 -17.86 0.85
N MET A 124 25.55 -17.95 -0.30
CA MET A 124 25.82 -16.80 -1.17
C MET A 124 24.52 -16.13 -1.66
N PHE A 125 23.52 -16.90 -2.09
CA PHE A 125 22.26 -16.34 -2.58
C PHE A 125 21.40 -15.75 -1.45
N ALA A 126 21.46 -16.30 -0.23
CA ALA A 126 20.86 -15.68 0.94
C ALA A 126 21.49 -14.31 1.25
N GLN A 127 22.83 -14.21 1.19
CA GLN A 127 23.56 -12.96 1.33
C GLN A 127 23.21 -11.97 0.20
N GLN A 128 23.18 -12.42 -1.05
CA GLN A 128 22.80 -11.60 -2.20
C GLN A 128 21.37 -11.05 -2.04
N MET A 129 20.42 -11.89 -1.61
CA MET A 129 19.04 -11.47 -1.36
C MET A 129 18.96 -10.41 -0.26
N GLY A 130 19.73 -10.59 0.83
CA GLY A 130 19.83 -9.61 1.91
C GLY A 130 20.38 -8.27 1.44
N THR A 131 21.50 -8.29 0.70
CA THR A 131 22.12 -7.08 0.11
C THR A 131 21.15 -6.39 -0.84
N MET A 132 20.49 -7.14 -1.73
CA MET A 132 19.51 -6.60 -2.68
C MET A 132 18.35 -5.92 -1.97
N LYS A 133 17.72 -6.62 -1.01
CA LYS A 133 16.57 -6.09 -0.27
C LYS A 133 16.95 -4.81 0.48
N LYS A 134 18.10 -4.80 1.17
CA LYS A 134 18.59 -3.62 1.89
C LYS A 134 18.82 -2.45 0.93
N ALA A 135 19.52 -2.69 -0.19
CA ALA A 135 19.80 -1.67 -1.18
C ALA A 135 18.53 -1.08 -1.79
N LEU A 136 17.57 -1.92 -2.19
CA LEU A 136 16.32 -1.46 -2.79
C LEU A 136 15.41 -0.72 -1.79
N SER A 137 15.35 -1.18 -0.53
CA SER A 137 14.61 -0.46 0.51
C SER A 137 15.21 0.92 0.79
N ASP A 138 16.54 1.02 0.82
CA ASP A 138 17.24 2.29 0.98
C ASP A 138 17.10 3.20 -0.24
N VAL A 139 17.21 2.65 -1.46
CA VAL A 139 16.97 3.41 -2.71
C VAL A 139 15.57 3.99 -2.73
N TYR A 140 14.55 3.18 -2.41
CA TYR A 140 13.18 3.64 -2.43
C TYR A 140 12.91 4.72 -1.36
N ALA A 141 13.26 4.44 -0.09
CA ALA A 141 13.00 5.40 0.99
C ALA A 141 13.79 6.70 0.80
N SER A 142 15.07 6.61 0.44
CA SER A 142 15.92 7.77 0.19
C SER A 142 15.49 8.53 -1.06
N GLY A 143 15.11 7.82 -2.13
CA GLY A 143 14.61 8.44 -3.36
C GLY A 143 13.36 9.26 -3.09
N TYR A 144 12.40 8.72 -2.33
CA TYR A 144 11.18 9.41 -1.95
C TYR A 144 11.47 10.66 -1.11
N TYR A 145 12.19 10.52 0.01
CA TYR A 145 12.44 11.65 0.91
C TYR A 145 13.35 12.71 0.31
N HIS A 146 14.39 12.34 -0.46
CA HIS A 146 15.22 13.35 -1.13
C HIS A 146 14.48 14.03 -2.28
N THR A 147 13.50 13.38 -2.91
CA THR A 147 12.62 14.03 -3.88
C THR A 147 11.78 15.10 -3.17
N ALA A 148 11.12 14.74 -2.07
CA ALA A 148 10.35 15.70 -1.27
C ALA A 148 11.21 16.87 -0.77
N TYR A 149 12.39 16.57 -0.22
CA TYR A 149 13.37 17.59 0.19
C TYR A 149 13.76 18.51 -0.97
N THR A 150 14.10 17.95 -2.13
CA THR A 150 14.51 18.72 -3.32
C THR A 150 13.38 19.63 -3.80
N VAL A 151 12.15 19.14 -3.79
CA VAL A 151 10.97 19.91 -4.18
C VAL A 151 10.71 21.04 -3.18
N GLN A 152 10.67 20.75 -1.87
CA GLN A 152 10.45 21.76 -0.82
C GLN A 152 11.54 22.84 -0.82
N GLN A 153 12.81 22.46 -1.02
CA GLN A 153 13.92 23.39 -1.23
C GLN A 153 13.72 24.26 -2.46
N GLY A 154 13.33 23.67 -3.60
CA GLY A 154 13.08 24.43 -4.82
C GLY A 154 11.94 25.44 -4.72
N PHE A 155 11.02 25.27 -3.76
CA PHE A 155 9.94 26.21 -3.47
C PHE A 155 10.21 27.12 -2.26
N GLY A 156 11.30 26.91 -1.51
CA GLY A 156 11.58 27.62 -0.25
C GLY A 156 10.55 27.38 0.86
N LEU A 157 9.69 26.37 0.72
CA LEU A 157 8.52 26.12 1.55
C LEU A 157 8.45 24.64 1.96
N GLY A 158 8.12 24.42 3.23
CA GLY A 158 8.11 23.12 3.88
C GLY A 158 6.74 22.76 4.45
N TRP A 159 6.40 21.50 4.30
CA TRP A 159 5.17 20.88 4.77
C TRP A 159 5.43 19.46 5.25
N ASP A 160 4.55 18.95 6.10
CA ASP A 160 4.70 17.61 6.66
C ASP A 160 4.57 16.54 5.57
N ILE A 161 5.52 15.61 5.57
CA ILE A 161 5.55 14.45 4.67
C ILE A 161 5.22 13.21 5.50
N ALA A 162 4.28 12.41 5.01
CA ALA A 162 3.92 11.16 5.66
C ALA A 162 5.15 10.23 5.74
N GLY A 163 5.42 9.72 6.95
CA GLY A 163 6.50 8.76 7.16
C GLY A 163 6.19 7.44 6.44
N LEU A 164 7.14 6.97 5.64
CA LEU A 164 7.12 5.63 5.03
C LEU A 164 7.30 4.55 6.11
N ASP A 165 6.32 3.67 6.22
CA ASP A 165 6.44 2.49 7.08
C ASP A 165 7.12 1.31 6.36
N GLN A 166 7.71 0.39 7.13
CA GLN A 166 8.43 -0.77 6.58
C GLN A 166 7.52 -1.75 5.81
N ALA A 167 6.22 -1.82 6.15
CA ALA A 167 5.28 -2.68 5.47
C ALA A 167 4.93 -2.14 4.08
N GLN A 168 4.79 -0.82 3.92
CA GLN A 168 4.61 -0.13 2.66
C GLN A 168 5.81 -0.35 1.74
N ILE A 169 7.03 -0.13 2.21
CA ILE A 169 8.25 -0.39 1.43
C ILE A 169 8.29 -1.85 0.99
N LYS A 170 8.03 -2.80 1.90
CA LYS A 170 8.00 -4.22 1.56
C LYS A 170 6.94 -4.55 0.51
N LYS A 171 5.75 -3.94 0.61
CA LYS A 171 4.66 -4.13 -0.36
C LYS A 171 5.07 -3.66 -1.75
N VAL A 172 5.66 -2.47 -1.86
CA VAL A 172 6.14 -1.92 -3.14
C VAL A 172 7.23 -2.82 -3.75
N LEU A 173 8.24 -3.19 -2.95
CA LEU A 173 9.34 -4.06 -3.40
C LEU A 173 8.88 -5.46 -3.84
N SER A 174 7.75 -5.94 -3.32
CA SER A 174 7.21 -7.26 -3.68
C SER A 174 6.41 -7.27 -4.98
N LYS A 175 5.95 -6.10 -5.46
CA LYS A 175 5.11 -5.98 -6.65
C LYS A 175 5.94 -6.23 -7.92
N PRO A 176 5.56 -7.20 -8.77
CA PRO A 176 6.17 -7.35 -10.09
C PRO A 176 5.92 -6.11 -10.95
N TRP A 177 6.95 -5.67 -11.67
CA TRP A 177 6.88 -4.46 -12.49
C TRP A 177 7.26 -4.68 -13.95
N ALA A 178 8.10 -5.67 -14.23
CA ALA A 178 8.48 -5.98 -15.60
C ALA A 178 7.47 -6.91 -16.27
N VAL A 179 7.53 -6.96 -17.60
CA VAL A 179 6.61 -7.73 -18.47
C VAL A 179 6.61 -9.24 -18.21
N ASP A 180 7.68 -9.78 -17.63
CA ASP A 180 7.82 -11.20 -17.27
C ASP A 180 7.01 -11.59 -16.02
N GLY A 181 6.40 -10.63 -15.32
CA GLY A 181 5.62 -10.87 -14.12
C GLY A 181 6.46 -11.22 -12.89
N TYR A 182 7.79 -11.07 -12.95
CA TYR A 182 8.69 -11.35 -11.84
C TYR A 182 9.10 -10.07 -11.08
N ASN A 183 9.29 -10.23 -9.77
CA ASN A 183 10.01 -9.28 -8.93
C ASN A 183 11.48 -9.71 -8.75
N PHE A 184 12.31 -8.84 -8.17
CA PHE A 184 13.73 -9.14 -7.97
C PHE A 184 13.97 -10.43 -7.19
N SER A 185 13.13 -10.71 -6.18
CA SER A 185 13.30 -11.90 -5.34
C SER A 185 13.14 -13.17 -6.17
N THR A 186 12.12 -13.23 -7.03
CA THR A 186 11.87 -14.35 -7.94
C THR A 186 13.02 -14.52 -8.93
N ARG A 187 13.60 -13.42 -9.43
CA ARG A 187 14.78 -13.47 -10.32
C ARG A 187 16.02 -14.05 -9.63
N ILE A 188 16.24 -13.71 -8.36
CA ILE A 188 17.32 -14.27 -7.55
C ILE A 188 17.09 -15.77 -7.32
N TRP A 189 15.86 -16.18 -6.99
CA TRP A 189 15.50 -17.60 -6.85
C TRP A 189 15.75 -18.40 -8.13
N ASN A 190 15.33 -17.89 -9.29
CA ASN A 190 15.55 -18.54 -10.58
C ASN A 190 17.03 -18.64 -10.93
N SER A 191 17.80 -17.57 -10.66
CA SER A 191 19.26 -17.56 -10.87
C SER A 191 19.97 -18.60 -9.99
N LYS A 192 19.50 -18.74 -8.74
CA LYS A 192 19.99 -19.75 -7.81
C LYS A 192 19.77 -21.16 -8.32
N THR A 193 18.52 -21.50 -8.64
CA THR A 193 18.17 -22.84 -9.13
C THR A 193 18.98 -23.20 -10.38
N LYS A 194 19.14 -22.23 -11.30
CA LYS A 194 19.96 -22.40 -12.50
C LYS A 194 21.43 -22.69 -12.17
N LEU A 195 22.05 -21.88 -11.31
CA LEU A 195 23.47 -22.04 -10.98
C LEU A 195 23.74 -23.35 -10.24
N ILE A 196 22.88 -23.74 -9.29
CA ILE A 196 22.99 -25.03 -8.59
C ILE A 196 22.95 -26.19 -9.60
N GLY A 197 21.96 -26.20 -10.50
CA GLY A 197 21.86 -27.23 -11.54
C GLY A 197 23.07 -27.25 -12.47
N GLU A 198 23.59 -26.08 -12.83
CA GLU A 198 24.82 -25.94 -13.63
C GLU A 198 26.07 -26.47 -12.92
N VAL A 199 26.16 -26.29 -11.60
CA VAL A 199 27.25 -26.82 -10.77
C VAL A 199 27.14 -28.34 -10.66
N HIS A 200 25.97 -28.85 -10.31
CA HIS A 200 25.72 -30.29 -10.19
C HIS A 200 26.01 -31.03 -11.50
N ASN A 201 25.54 -30.51 -12.63
CA ASN A 201 25.80 -31.09 -13.94
C ASN A 201 27.30 -31.12 -14.29
N GLU A 202 28.06 -30.08 -13.93
CA GLU A 202 29.50 -30.05 -14.17
C GLU A 202 30.23 -31.09 -13.32
N LEU A 203 29.88 -31.20 -12.04
CA LEU A 203 30.45 -32.18 -11.12
C LEU A 203 30.15 -33.60 -11.60
N SER A 204 28.89 -33.90 -11.95
CA SER A 204 28.49 -35.21 -12.47
C SER A 204 29.23 -35.56 -13.75
N LYS A 205 29.29 -34.63 -14.72
CA LYS A 205 30.02 -34.84 -15.99
C LYS A 205 31.50 -35.09 -15.76
N ASN A 206 32.13 -34.31 -14.88
CA ASN A 206 33.55 -34.44 -14.59
C ASN A 206 33.87 -35.81 -13.96
N LEU A 207 33.05 -36.27 -13.03
CA LEU A 207 33.18 -37.60 -12.43
C LEU A 207 32.94 -38.72 -13.44
N LEU A 208 31.84 -38.67 -14.21
CA LEU A 208 31.49 -39.70 -15.18
C LEU A 208 32.55 -39.87 -16.29
N THR A 209 33.22 -38.78 -16.67
CA THR A 209 34.23 -38.80 -17.73
C THR A 209 35.66 -39.03 -17.21
N GLY A 210 35.88 -38.95 -15.89
CA GLY A 210 37.21 -38.95 -15.29
C GLY A 210 38.11 -37.84 -15.83
N ALA A 211 37.53 -36.68 -16.18
CA ALA A 211 38.27 -35.55 -16.73
C ALA A 211 39.05 -34.82 -15.61
N ASP A 212 40.15 -34.13 -15.97
CA ASP A 212 40.96 -33.37 -15.00
C ASP A 212 40.07 -32.41 -14.17
N PRO A 213 40.11 -32.48 -12.83
CA PRO A 213 39.32 -31.62 -11.94
C PRO A 213 39.47 -30.14 -12.21
N GLN A 214 40.66 -29.73 -12.67
CA GLN A 214 40.91 -28.33 -13.00
C GLN A 214 39.97 -27.85 -14.11
N LYS A 215 39.59 -28.70 -15.06
CA LYS A 215 38.63 -28.33 -16.12
C LYS A 215 37.23 -28.06 -15.55
N ALA A 216 36.80 -28.81 -14.55
CA ALA A 216 35.52 -28.56 -13.87
C ALA A 216 35.60 -27.26 -13.06
N ILE A 217 36.69 -27.04 -12.31
CA ILE A 217 36.94 -25.80 -11.58
C ILE A 217 36.88 -24.60 -12.53
N ASP A 218 37.62 -24.63 -13.65
CA ASP A 218 37.66 -23.54 -14.63
C ASP A 218 36.27 -23.31 -15.28
N SER A 219 35.52 -24.38 -15.53
CA SER A 219 34.15 -24.30 -16.06
C SER A 219 33.21 -23.65 -15.04
N LEU A 220 33.26 -24.08 -13.78
CA LEU A 220 32.46 -23.54 -12.69
C LEU A 220 32.79 -22.07 -12.43
N ALA A 221 34.06 -21.68 -12.45
CA ALA A 221 34.50 -20.29 -12.34
C ALA A 221 33.86 -19.40 -13.42
N LYS A 222 33.76 -19.88 -14.67
CA LYS A 222 33.08 -19.16 -15.75
C LYS A 222 31.58 -19.01 -15.51
N LYS A 223 30.91 -20.06 -15.01
CA LYS A 223 29.47 -20.02 -14.68
C LYS A 223 29.19 -19.09 -13.50
N MET A 224 30.02 -19.13 -12.46
CA MET A 224 30.01 -18.19 -11.34
C MET A 224 30.19 -16.74 -11.82
N GLY A 225 31.17 -16.48 -12.71
CA GLY A 225 31.39 -15.16 -13.30
C GLY A 225 30.21 -14.65 -14.13
N THR A 226 29.52 -15.55 -14.83
CA THR A 226 28.29 -15.23 -15.57
C THR A 226 27.16 -14.88 -14.61
N SER A 227 26.94 -15.68 -13.56
CA SER A 227 25.92 -15.40 -12.54
C SER A 227 26.19 -14.09 -11.81
N LYS A 228 27.46 -13.80 -11.47
CA LYS A 228 27.88 -12.52 -10.87
C LYS A 228 27.53 -11.33 -11.78
N SER A 229 27.79 -11.46 -13.08
CA SER A 229 27.47 -10.42 -14.07
C SER A 229 25.96 -10.20 -14.19
N ASN A 230 25.17 -11.28 -14.15
CA ASN A 230 23.72 -11.21 -14.12
C ASN A 230 23.19 -10.56 -12.83
N ALA A 231 23.80 -10.85 -11.68
CA ALA A 231 23.47 -10.19 -10.41
C ALA A 231 23.74 -8.68 -10.46
N GLY A 232 24.86 -8.27 -11.05
CA GLY A 232 25.18 -6.86 -11.29
C GLY A 232 24.16 -6.16 -12.19
N ARG A 233 23.73 -6.82 -13.27
CA ARG A 233 22.66 -6.30 -14.14
C ARG A 233 21.34 -6.16 -13.40
N LEU A 234 21.00 -7.16 -12.59
CA LEU A 234 19.76 -7.16 -11.82
C LEU A 234 19.73 -6.00 -10.83
N VAL A 235 20.77 -5.84 -10.00
CA VAL A 235 20.79 -4.78 -8.97
C VAL A 235 20.72 -3.39 -9.57
N MET A 236 21.45 -3.12 -10.67
CA MET A 236 21.41 -1.80 -11.30
C MET A 236 20.07 -1.53 -11.99
N THR A 237 19.45 -2.53 -12.61
CA THR A 237 18.16 -2.36 -13.29
C THR A 237 17.02 -2.16 -12.28
N GLU A 238 17.01 -2.95 -11.21
CA GLU A 238 16.01 -2.81 -10.15
C GLU A 238 16.23 -1.50 -9.37
N GLN A 239 17.47 -1.09 -9.11
CA GLN A 239 17.75 0.22 -8.50
C GLN A 239 17.20 1.37 -9.34
N ALA A 240 17.42 1.36 -10.65
CA ALA A 240 16.87 2.38 -11.54
C ALA A 240 15.34 2.42 -11.47
N TYR A 241 14.69 1.25 -11.51
CA TYR A 241 13.23 1.15 -11.35
C TYR A 241 12.74 1.70 -10.02
N PHE A 242 13.31 1.26 -8.90
CA PHE A 242 12.84 1.70 -7.58
C PHE A 242 13.20 3.16 -7.27
N SER A 243 14.25 3.72 -7.90
CA SER A 243 14.53 5.17 -7.89
C SER A 243 13.39 5.94 -8.56
N SER A 244 13.04 5.57 -9.79
CA SER A 244 11.96 6.20 -10.55
C SER A 244 10.59 6.00 -9.92
N ALA A 245 10.31 4.82 -9.36
CA ALA A 245 9.07 4.54 -8.63
C ALA A 245 8.94 5.40 -7.36
N ALA A 246 10.03 5.56 -6.60
CA ALA A 246 10.02 6.42 -5.41
C ALA A 246 9.79 7.89 -5.76
N GLN A 247 10.40 8.38 -6.85
CA GLN A 247 10.15 9.72 -7.38
C GLN A 247 8.68 9.87 -7.81
N LYS A 248 8.15 8.90 -8.55
CA LYS A 248 6.76 8.89 -9.00
C LYS A 248 5.79 9.00 -7.83
N ASP A 249 5.97 8.16 -6.81
CA ASP A 249 5.07 8.13 -5.66
C ASP A 249 5.16 9.44 -4.88
N CYS A 250 6.37 10.01 -4.74
CA CYS A 250 6.53 11.34 -4.16
C CYS A 250 5.87 12.45 -5.01
N PHE A 251 6.02 12.43 -6.33
CA PHE A 251 5.37 13.38 -7.23
C PHE A 251 3.85 13.32 -7.14
N ASN A 252 3.27 12.13 -7.02
CA ASN A 252 1.82 11.98 -6.80
C ASN A 252 1.41 12.56 -5.45
N ASP A 253 2.16 12.28 -4.38
CA ASP A 253 1.87 12.82 -3.04
C ASP A 253 2.05 14.35 -2.96
N LEU A 254 2.78 14.94 -3.91
CA LEU A 254 3.03 16.37 -4.03
C LEU A 254 2.20 17.04 -5.14
N ASP A 255 1.23 16.34 -5.73
CA ASP A 255 0.37 16.82 -6.81
C ASP A 255 1.13 17.41 -8.02
N VAL A 256 2.27 16.82 -8.36
CA VAL A 256 2.98 17.17 -9.59
C VAL A 256 2.19 16.63 -10.78
N GLU A 257 1.78 17.49 -11.72
CA GLU A 257 0.94 17.09 -12.86
C GLU A 257 1.75 16.57 -14.06
N GLU A 258 2.93 17.14 -14.28
CA GLU A 258 3.80 16.86 -15.42
C GLU A 258 5.24 16.65 -14.98
N TYR A 259 5.95 15.81 -15.72
CA TYR A 259 7.36 15.55 -15.50
C TYR A 259 8.12 15.55 -16.82
N GLU A 260 9.39 15.95 -16.76
CA GLU A 260 10.32 15.94 -17.87
C GLU A 260 11.29 14.77 -17.71
N ILE A 261 11.59 14.07 -18.80
CA ILE A 261 12.63 13.05 -18.83
C ILE A 261 14.00 13.74 -18.87
N VAL A 262 14.87 13.36 -17.95
CA VAL A 262 16.26 13.86 -17.86
C VAL A 262 17.20 12.69 -18.08
N ALA A 263 17.79 12.62 -19.27
CA ALA A 263 18.78 11.60 -19.58
C ALA A 263 20.14 11.99 -19.00
N THR A 264 20.86 11.00 -18.44
CA THR A 264 22.30 11.18 -18.18
C THR A 264 22.99 11.23 -19.53
N LEU A 265 23.39 12.41 -20.02
CA LEU A 265 24.06 12.59 -21.31
C LEU A 265 25.58 12.37 -21.20
N ASP A 266 26.01 11.11 -21.32
CA ASP A 266 27.42 10.71 -21.37
C ASP A 266 27.66 9.67 -22.47
N SER A 267 28.87 9.11 -22.56
CA SER A 267 29.23 8.12 -23.58
C SER A 267 28.47 6.79 -23.50
N HIS A 268 27.76 6.54 -22.40
CA HIS A 268 27.01 5.30 -22.14
C HIS A 268 25.48 5.52 -22.18
N THR A 269 25.00 6.72 -22.50
CA THR A 269 23.56 6.96 -22.76
C THR A 269 23.12 6.14 -23.97
N SER A 270 21.94 5.51 -23.89
CA SER A 270 21.35 4.85 -25.06
C SER A 270 20.72 5.85 -26.02
N ASP A 271 20.53 5.46 -27.29
CA ASP A 271 19.77 6.26 -28.26
C ASP A 271 18.33 6.48 -27.81
N ILE A 272 17.74 5.49 -27.13
CA ILE A 272 16.39 5.59 -26.56
C ILE A 272 16.35 6.74 -25.55
N CYS A 273 17.25 6.74 -24.57
CA CYS A 273 17.34 7.80 -23.56
C CYS A 273 17.62 9.17 -24.18
N ARG A 274 18.54 9.27 -25.15
CA ARG A 274 18.81 10.52 -25.88
C ARG A 274 17.57 11.04 -26.60
N SER A 275 16.80 10.16 -27.24
CA SER A 275 15.60 10.53 -28.00
C SER A 275 14.42 10.96 -27.12
N LEU A 276 14.46 10.59 -25.84
CA LEU A 276 13.44 10.91 -24.85
C LEU A 276 13.84 12.10 -23.97
N ASP A 277 15.11 12.49 -23.98
CA ASP A 277 15.62 13.60 -23.18
C ASP A 277 14.86 14.90 -23.49
N GLY A 278 14.44 15.58 -22.44
CA GLY A 278 13.66 16.82 -22.51
C GLY A 278 12.19 16.67 -22.88
N LYS A 279 11.69 15.45 -23.11
CA LYS A 279 10.25 15.24 -23.37
C LYS A 279 9.47 15.32 -22.06
N VAL A 280 8.35 16.03 -22.14
CA VAL A 280 7.41 16.21 -21.03
C VAL A 280 6.23 15.25 -21.19
N PHE A 281 5.84 14.62 -20.08
CA PHE A 281 4.70 13.72 -19.99
C PHE A 281 3.83 14.09 -18.79
N LYS A 282 2.54 13.76 -18.87
CA LYS A 282 1.62 13.87 -17.72
C LYS A 282 1.86 12.71 -16.76
N MET A 283 1.68 12.94 -15.46
CA MET A 283 1.74 11.87 -14.46
C MET A 283 0.68 10.77 -14.70
N SER A 284 -0.47 11.10 -15.29
CA SER A 284 -1.48 10.12 -15.71
C SER A 284 -0.97 9.14 -16.78
N ASP A 285 0.03 9.54 -17.56
CA ASP A 285 0.65 8.73 -18.60
C ASP A 285 1.88 7.97 -18.11
N TYR A 286 2.22 8.05 -16.81
CA TYR A 286 3.43 7.46 -16.25
C TYR A 286 3.43 5.93 -16.38
N LYS A 287 4.32 5.42 -17.23
CA LYS A 287 4.49 4.00 -17.53
C LYS A 287 5.99 3.67 -17.59
N PRO A 288 6.52 2.93 -16.60
CA PRO A 288 7.91 2.47 -16.62
C PRO A 288 8.25 1.75 -17.92
N GLY A 289 9.41 2.07 -18.49
CA GLY A 289 9.88 1.52 -19.76
C GLY A 289 9.28 2.13 -21.02
N ILE A 290 8.27 3.00 -20.92
CA ILE A 290 7.62 3.65 -22.07
C ILE A 290 7.73 5.16 -21.97
N THR A 291 7.16 5.75 -20.92
CA THR A 291 7.13 7.19 -20.68
C THR A 291 7.93 7.58 -19.44
N ALA A 292 8.46 6.61 -18.70
CA ALA A 292 9.30 6.82 -17.54
C ALA A 292 10.44 5.79 -17.47
N PRO A 293 11.62 6.15 -16.91
CA PRO A 293 12.72 5.22 -16.71
C PRO A 293 12.33 4.09 -15.73
N PRO A 294 13.05 2.95 -15.78
CA PRO A 294 14.15 2.62 -16.68
C PRO A 294 13.66 2.20 -18.06
N PHE A 295 14.26 2.76 -19.12
CA PHE A 295 13.95 2.40 -20.51
C PHE A 295 14.72 1.16 -21.01
N HIS A 296 15.79 0.81 -20.32
CA HIS A 296 16.66 -0.32 -20.64
C HIS A 296 17.40 -0.81 -19.40
N VAL A 297 18.06 -1.96 -19.52
CA VAL A 297 18.97 -2.45 -18.46
C VAL A 297 20.09 -1.44 -18.20
N TYR A 298 20.48 -1.24 -16.95
CA TYR A 298 21.43 -0.20 -16.55
C TYR A 298 21.03 1.23 -16.96
N CYS A 299 19.73 1.52 -17.10
CA CYS A 299 19.27 2.88 -17.32
C CYS A 299 19.67 3.78 -16.14
N ARG A 300 20.19 4.97 -16.46
CA ARG A 300 20.59 6.00 -15.49
C ARG A 300 19.81 7.31 -15.66
N SER A 301 18.89 7.35 -16.63
CA SER A 301 17.96 8.46 -16.79
C SER A 301 17.02 8.58 -15.60
N THR A 302 16.57 9.79 -15.33
CA THR A 302 15.64 10.12 -14.25
C THR A 302 14.52 11.00 -14.77
N THR A 303 13.63 11.42 -13.88
CA THR A 303 12.57 12.39 -14.16
C THR A 303 12.72 13.60 -13.25
N ALA A 304 12.41 14.78 -13.76
CA ALA A 304 12.32 16.02 -13.01
C ALA A 304 10.88 16.56 -13.09
N PRO A 305 10.37 17.26 -12.06
CA PRO A 305 9.06 17.88 -12.15
C PRO A 305 9.10 18.97 -13.23
N HIS A 306 8.02 19.07 -14.02
CA HIS A 306 7.87 20.08 -15.06
C HIS A 306 6.71 21.01 -14.70
N PHE A 307 6.98 22.31 -14.74
CA PHE A 307 5.99 23.34 -14.47
C PHE A 307 5.92 24.28 -15.68
N LYS A 308 4.72 24.48 -16.24
CA LYS A 308 4.51 25.25 -17.49
C LYS A 308 4.81 26.75 -17.35
N ASP A 309 4.66 27.30 -16.16
CA ASP A 309 4.92 28.71 -15.90
C ASP A 309 6.32 28.89 -15.28
N ASN A 310 7.01 29.97 -15.67
CA ASN A 310 8.22 30.41 -14.97
C ASN A 310 7.81 30.91 -13.59
N PHE A 311 7.88 30.06 -12.59
CA PHE A 311 7.70 30.45 -11.20
C PHE A 311 9.02 31.01 -10.67
N ASP A 312 9.01 32.27 -10.22
CA ASP A 312 9.93 32.71 -9.18
C ASP A 312 9.67 31.81 -7.96
N ALA A 313 10.74 31.25 -7.39
CA ALA A 313 10.74 30.21 -6.35
C ALA A 313 10.18 30.67 -4.99
N GLY A 314 9.08 31.43 -4.96
CA GLY A 314 8.61 32.17 -3.80
C GLY A 314 7.19 31.90 -3.29
N GLU A 315 6.21 31.47 -4.09
CA GLU A 315 4.80 31.59 -3.64
C GLU A 315 3.85 30.45 -4.03
N ARG A 316 4.18 29.21 -3.61
CA ARG A 316 3.18 28.13 -3.51
C ARG A 316 3.29 27.40 -2.17
N ALA A 317 2.47 27.79 -1.21
CA ALA A 317 2.33 27.09 0.06
C ALA A 317 1.57 25.77 -0.15
N ALA A 318 2.28 24.64 -0.07
CA ALA A 318 1.63 23.34 0.13
C ALA A 318 1.21 23.21 1.60
N ARG A 319 0.07 22.55 1.85
CA ARG A 319 -0.46 22.33 3.20
C ARG A 319 0.18 21.10 3.83
N GLY A 320 0.77 21.24 5.02
CA GLY A 320 1.09 20.11 5.88
C GLY A 320 -0.16 19.46 6.49
N ALA A 321 0.00 18.30 7.11
CA ALA A 321 -1.09 17.56 7.78
C ALA A 321 -1.72 18.31 8.97
N ASP A 322 -1.04 19.33 9.50
CA ASP A 322 -1.54 20.28 10.50
C ASP A 322 -2.17 21.55 9.90
N GLY A 323 -2.17 21.67 8.57
CA GLY A 323 -2.64 22.83 7.82
C GLY A 323 -1.66 24.02 7.77
N LYS A 324 -0.43 23.88 8.27
CA LYS A 324 0.58 24.93 8.36
C LYS A 324 1.69 24.75 7.31
N THR A 325 2.36 25.86 6.98
CA THR A 325 3.50 25.91 6.06
C THR A 325 4.65 26.66 6.73
N TYR A 326 5.87 26.21 6.48
CA TYR A 326 7.09 26.75 7.10
C TYR A 326 8.06 27.21 6.02
N TYR A 327 8.80 28.29 6.27
CA TYR A 327 9.91 28.66 5.39
C TYR A 327 11.06 27.65 5.53
N VAL A 328 11.60 27.17 4.42
CA VAL A 328 12.76 26.27 4.40
C VAL A 328 13.92 26.99 3.73
N PRO A 329 14.92 27.45 4.50
CA PRO A 329 16.12 28.11 3.95
C PRO A 329 16.91 27.21 2.99
N ASP A 330 17.62 27.83 2.03
CA ASP A 330 18.46 27.13 1.04
C ASP A 330 19.67 26.40 1.65
N ASP A 331 20.08 26.78 2.87
CA ASP A 331 21.21 26.20 3.60
C ASP A 331 20.81 25.06 4.54
N VAL A 332 19.52 24.70 4.59
CA VAL A 332 19.05 23.61 5.44
C VAL A 332 19.58 22.27 4.96
N THR A 333 20.16 21.50 5.88
CA THR A 333 20.62 20.15 5.54
C THR A 333 19.45 19.17 5.48
N TYR A 334 19.59 18.12 4.68
CA TYR A 334 18.59 17.04 4.61
C TYR A 334 18.26 16.44 6.00
N SER A 335 19.25 16.33 6.89
CA SER A 335 19.05 15.77 8.23
C SER A 335 18.16 16.68 9.09
N GLU A 336 18.38 17.98 9.02
CA GLU A 336 17.55 18.97 9.74
C GLU A 336 16.15 19.02 9.16
N TRP A 337 16.02 19.01 7.83
CA TRP A 337 14.75 18.93 7.14
C TRP A 337 13.92 17.71 7.54
N LYS A 338 14.52 16.51 7.49
CA LYS A 338 13.82 15.26 7.81
C LYS A 338 13.31 15.28 9.25
N LYS A 339 14.12 15.76 10.20
CA LYS A 339 13.72 15.86 11.61
C LYS A 339 12.48 16.74 11.78
N ALA A 340 12.39 17.83 11.02
CA ALA A 340 11.28 18.77 11.11
C ALA A 340 10.01 18.32 10.40
N PHE A 341 10.14 17.89 9.14
CA PHE A 341 8.98 17.67 8.26
C PHE A 341 8.57 16.20 8.12
N VAL A 342 9.37 15.26 8.63
CA VAL A 342 9.03 13.84 8.70
C VAL A 342 8.85 13.40 10.15
N ASP A 343 9.82 13.73 11.01
CA ASP A 343 9.81 13.28 12.40
C ASP A 343 9.05 14.27 13.34
N GLY A 344 8.70 15.47 12.87
CA GLY A 344 7.78 16.42 13.51
C GLY A 344 8.40 17.48 14.44
N ASP A 345 9.73 17.63 14.51
CA ASP A 345 10.40 18.62 15.35
C ASP A 345 10.72 19.92 14.60
N LYS A 346 9.80 20.89 14.67
CA LYS A 346 9.87 22.15 13.91
C LYS A 346 10.60 23.30 14.64
N SER A 347 11.39 22.99 15.68
CA SER A 347 11.99 23.98 16.60
C SER A 347 12.95 25.01 15.98
N GLY A 348 13.37 24.84 14.72
CA GLY A 348 14.23 25.76 13.97
C GLY A 348 13.59 26.46 12.77
N PHE A 349 12.30 26.25 12.50
CA PHE A 349 11.65 26.74 11.27
C PHE A 349 10.60 27.81 11.57
N ALA A 350 10.58 28.87 10.77
CA ALA A 350 9.59 29.94 10.91
C ALA A 350 8.28 29.57 10.22
N GLU A 351 7.20 29.48 11.01
CA GLU A 351 5.83 29.37 10.47
C GLU A 351 5.50 30.61 9.63
N VAL A 352 4.92 30.40 8.45
CA VAL A 352 4.52 31.48 7.55
C VAL A 352 3.32 32.22 8.15
N LYS A 353 3.55 33.39 8.76
CA LYS A 353 2.54 34.17 9.51
C LYS A 353 1.55 34.96 8.63
N HIS A 354 1.92 35.25 7.39
CA HIS A 354 1.07 35.96 6.43
C HIS A 354 0.76 35.05 5.25
N LYS A 355 -0.54 34.78 5.04
CA LYS A 355 -1.03 34.25 3.76
C LYS A 355 -0.84 35.33 2.69
N HIS A 356 0.32 35.39 2.03
CA HIS A 356 0.46 36.12 0.77
C HIS A 356 -0.17 35.30 -0.37
N TYR A 357 -1.46 35.03 -0.21
CA TYR A 357 -2.41 34.73 -1.27
C TYR A 357 -3.80 34.66 -0.63
N LYS A 358 -4.70 35.58 -1.03
CA LYS A 358 -6.05 35.12 -1.32
C LYS A 358 -5.87 34.13 -2.44
N ARG A 359 -6.24 32.86 -2.22
CA ARG A 359 -6.68 32.03 -3.34
C ARG A 359 -7.55 32.96 -4.21
N GLU A 360 -7.10 33.33 -5.40
CA GLU A 360 -7.97 32.95 -6.50
C GLU A 360 -8.07 31.46 -6.30
N GLU A 361 -9.24 31.04 -5.81
CA GLU A 361 -9.59 29.64 -5.86
C GLU A 361 -9.06 29.12 -7.20
N PRO A 362 -8.47 27.91 -7.27
CA PRO A 362 -8.39 27.31 -8.57
C PRO A 362 -9.78 27.55 -9.13
N LYS A 363 -9.84 28.03 -10.37
CA LYS A 363 -10.95 27.54 -11.13
C LYS A 363 -10.75 26.02 -11.03
N GLN A 364 -11.36 25.40 -9.99
CA GLN A 364 -12.30 24.33 -10.20
C GLN A 364 -12.83 24.73 -11.55
N GLN A 365 -12.45 24.00 -12.58
CA GLN A 365 -13.46 23.76 -13.56
C GLN A 365 -14.59 23.19 -12.71
N ALA A 366 -15.45 24.11 -12.21
CA ALA A 366 -16.79 23.82 -11.81
C ALA A 366 -17.22 23.04 -13.03
N ASN A 367 -17.35 21.73 -12.84
CA ASN A 367 -17.78 20.89 -13.92
C ASN A 367 -19.06 21.58 -14.40
N PRO A 368 -19.10 22.08 -15.65
CA PRO A 368 -20.06 23.09 -16.02
C PRO A 368 -21.44 22.60 -15.62
N ARG A 369 -22.11 23.35 -14.72
CA ARG A 369 -23.36 22.91 -14.09
C ARG A 369 -24.32 22.55 -15.20
N ASP A 370 -24.68 21.27 -15.30
CA ASP A 370 -25.59 20.81 -16.33
C ASP A 370 -27.02 21.17 -15.91
N TYR A 371 -27.42 22.40 -16.20
CA TYR A 371 -28.78 22.85 -15.93
C TYR A 371 -29.83 22.09 -16.74
N ASN A 372 -29.45 21.29 -17.74
CA ASN A 372 -30.39 20.45 -18.49
C ASN A 372 -30.57 19.06 -17.85
N CYS A 373 -29.79 18.71 -16.83
CA CYS A 373 -29.97 17.45 -16.13
C CYS A 373 -31.31 17.41 -15.39
N ASP A 374 -31.82 16.19 -15.17
CA ASP A 374 -33.15 16.00 -14.60
C ASP A 374 -33.25 16.59 -13.19
N MET A 375 -32.20 16.47 -12.37
CA MET A 375 -32.14 17.10 -11.05
C MET A 375 -32.31 18.61 -11.13
N ALA A 376 -31.54 19.30 -11.99
CA ALA A 376 -31.62 20.75 -12.14
C ALA A 376 -33.00 21.24 -12.59
N GLN A 377 -33.62 20.52 -13.53
CA GLN A 377 -34.94 20.84 -14.06
C GLN A 377 -36.05 20.65 -13.01
N LYS A 378 -35.92 19.65 -12.14
CA LYS A 378 -36.97 19.26 -11.19
C LYS A 378 -36.89 19.99 -9.87
N VAL A 379 -35.69 20.17 -9.32
CA VAL A 379 -35.50 20.88 -8.03
C VAL A 379 -35.45 22.39 -8.21
N GLY A 380 -35.22 22.86 -9.43
CA GLY A 380 -35.10 24.27 -9.77
C GLY A 380 -33.69 24.83 -9.51
N LYS A 381 -33.34 25.85 -10.29
CA LYS A 381 -31.97 26.43 -10.35
C LYS A 381 -31.37 26.72 -8.98
N ASN A 382 -32.10 27.39 -8.09
CA ASN A 382 -31.56 27.81 -6.79
C ASN A 382 -31.20 26.60 -5.91
N HIS A 383 -32.06 25.58 -5.85
CA HIS A 383 -31.77 24.38 -5.07
C HIS A 383 -30.64 23.57 -5.70
N PHE A 384 -30.63 23.44 -7.03
CA PHE A 384 -29.56 22.76 -7.75
C PHE A 384 -28.20 23.44 -7.53
N ASP A 385 -28.15 24.77 -7.55
CA ASP A 385 -26.95 25.53 -7.26
C ASP A 385 -26.42 25.25 -5.85
N ASN A 386 -27.30 25.21 -4.83
CA ASN A 386 -26.90 24.89 -3.46
C ASN A 386 -26.43 23.44 -3.30
N ILE A 387 -27.07 22.48 -3.99
CA ILE A 387 -26.62 21.08 -4.02
C ILE A 387 -25.21 21.03 -4.64
N ARG A 388 -25.00 21.70 -5.77
CA ARG A 388 -23.69 21.80 -6.43
C ARG A 388 -22.64 22.44 -5.55
N ASP A 389 -22.96 23.49 -4.80
CA ASP A 389 -22.02 24.12 -3.86
C ASP A 389 -21.56 23.13 -2.78
N LYS A 390 -22.42 22.20 -2.33
CA LYS A 390 -22.03 21.13 -1.40
C LYS A 390 -21.12 20.09 -2.04
N VAL A 391 -21.39 19.71 -3.29
CA VAL A 391 -20.51 18.80 -4.05
C VAL A 391 -19.15 19.46 -4.26
N ASP A 392 -19.12 20.70 -4.73
CA ASP A 392 -17.91 21.47 -5.01
C ASP A 392 -17.09 21.70 -3.73
N GLY A 393 -17.75 21.80 -2.57
CA GLY A 393 -17.14 21.95 -1.25
C GLY A 393 -16.79 20.65 -0.51
N CYS A 394 -17.19 19.48 -1.03
CA CYS A 394 -16.91 18.19 -0.39
C CYS A 394 -15.39 17.95 -0.30
N GLN A 395 -14.88 17.48 0.83
CA GLN A 395 -13.43 17.25 1.03
C GLN A 395 -12.92 15.93 0.46
N ASN A 396 -13.81 15.06 -0.03
CA ASN A 396 -13.45 13.78 -0.62
C ASN A 396 -13.45 13.88 -2.15
N ASP A 397 -12.26 13.92 -2.73
CA ASP A 397 -12.02 14.10 -4.17
C ASP A 397 -12.62 12.97 -5.03
N ASP A 398 -12.49 11.74 -4.55
CA ASP A 398 -13.08 10.57 -5.22
C ASP A 398 -14.62 10.69 -5.20
N LEU A 399 -15.21 11.10 -4.08
CA LEU A 399 -16.67 11.28 -3.97
C LEU A 399 -17.19 12.41 -4.86
N ARG A 400 -16.44 13.52 -4.99
CA ARG A 400 -16.76 14.58 -5.95
C ARG A 400 -16.72 14.05 -7.38
N THR A 401 -15.72 13.24 -7.72
CA THR A 401 -15.57 12.61 -9.03
C THR A 401 -16.74 11.68 -9.35
N VAL A 402 -17.13 10.83 -8.39
CA VAL A 402 -18.31 9.96 -8.50
C VAL A 402 -19.56 10.81 -8.73
N TRP A 403 -19.83 11.82 -7.89
CA TRP A 403 -21.02 12.66 -8.06
C TRP A 403 -21.05 13.33 -9.44
N ASN A 404 -19.93 13.94 -9.85
CA ASN A 404 -19.80 14.62 -11.13
C ASN A 404 -20.08 13.70 -12.33
N THR A 405 -19.76 12.42 -12.21
CA THR A 405 -20.00 11.41 -13.25
C THR A 405 -21.46 10.99 -13.32
N PHE A 406 -22.10 10.80 -12.16
CA PHE A 406 -23.44 10.23 -12.08
C PHE A 406 -24.56 11.26 -11.96
N GLU A 407 -24.26 12.55 -11.77
CA GLU A 407 -25.25 13.63 -11.60
C GLU A 407 -26.35 13.63 -12.68
N SER A 408 -25.97 13.53 -13.96
CA SER A 408 -26.93 13.54 -15.07
C SER A 408 -27.75 12.23 -15.21
N GLN A 409 -27.27 11.17 -14.55
CA GLN A 409 -27.90 9.85 -14.52
C GLN A 409 -28.92 9.72 -13.37
N ILE A 410 -28.75 10.50 -12.29
CA ILE A 410 -29.73 10.58 -11.20
C ILE A 410 -31.01 11.26 -11.71
N LYS A 411 -32.14 10.56 -11.63
CA LYS A 411 -33.45 11.08 -12.00
C LYS A 411 -34.23 11.54 -10.77
N VAL A 412 -34.98 12.62 -10.88
CA VAL A 412 -35.87 13.14 -9.84
C VAL A 412 -37.30 12.96 -10.32
N ALA A 413 -37.95 11.91 -9.82
CA ALA A 413 -39.35 11.63 -10.19
C ALA A 413 -40.29 12.72 -9.66
N ASP A 414 -40.12 13.07 -8.38
CA ASP A 414 -40.85 14.15 -7.72
C ASP A 414 -39.93 14.90 -6.74
N ALA A 415 -39.76 16.21 -6.94
CA ALA A 415 -38.96 17.09 -6.09
C ALA A 415 -39.79 17.69 -4.92
N HIS A 416 -41.11 17.53 -4.94
CA HIS A 416 -42.04 18.03 -3.93
C HIS A 416 -42.87 16.89 -3.32
N TYR A 417 -42.28 15.71 -3.22
CA TYR A 417 -42.95 14.51 -2.74
C TYR A 417 -43.55 14.73 -1.35
N HIS A 418 -44.82 14.34 -1.17
CA HIS A 418 -45.56 14.55 0.08
C HIS A 418 -45.42 13.41 1.10
N GLY A 419 -44.67 12.36 0.76
CA GLY A 419 -44.34 11.24 1.66
C GLY A 419 -42.89 11.28 2.16
N ARG A 420 -42.43 10.19 2.79
CA ARG A 420 -41.01 10.03 3.14
C ARG A 420 -40.19 9.90 1.86
N SER A 421 -39.11 10.67 1.75
CA SER A 421 -38.19 10.57 0.62
C SER A 421 -37.65 9.15 0.48
N PHE A 422 -37.38 8.75 -0.76
CA PHE A 422 -36.84 7.43 -1.08
C PHE A 422 -36.20 7.42 -2.46
N ALA A 423 -35.27 6.49 -2.65
CA ALA A 423 -34.68 6.15 -3.93
C ALA A 423 -35.15 4.77 -4.42
N SER A 424 -35.28 4.63 -5.74
CA SER A 424 -35.52 3.35 -6.41
C SER A 424 -34.75 3.33 -7.73
N GLY A 425 -33.80 2.39 -7.86
CA GLY A 425 -32.85 2.42 -8.96
C GLY A 425 -32.03 3.72 -8.94
N GLY A 426 -31.78 4.31 -10.11
CA GLY A 426 -31.17 5.64 -10.23
C GLY A 426 -32.13 6.83 -10.04
N THR A 427 -33.32 6.62 -9.47
CA THR A 427 -34.38 7.65 -9.35
C THR A 427 -34.67 7.98 -7.90
N ILE A 428 -34.76 9.28 -7.57
CA ILE A 428 -35.07 9.79 -6.24
C ILE A 428 -36.41 10.52 -6.20
N ASN A 429 -37.09 10.42 -5.06
CA ASN A 429 -38.26 11.23 -4.70
C ASN A 429 -37.93 11.98 -3.41
N ILE A 430 -37.96 13.31 -3.45
CA ILE A 430 -37.52 14.16 -2.35
C ILE A 430 -38.53 15.25 -2.05
N THR A 431 -38.48 15.81 -0.85
CA THR A 431 -39.22 17.02 -0.48
C THR A 431 -38.23 18.19 -0.37
N ILE A 432 -37.81 18.74 -1.52
CA ILE A 432 -36.66 19.67 -1.59
C ILE A 432 -36.82 20.90 -0.69
N GLY A 433 -38.06 21.41 -0.55
CA GLY A 433 -38.32 22.62 0.24
C GLY A 433 -38.10 22.45 1.74
N SER A 434 -38.35 21.26 2.30
CA SER A 434 -38.02 20.95 3.70
C SER A 434 -36.56 20.55 3.86
N ASP A 435 -36.03 19.77 2.92
CA ASP A 435 -34.64 19.30 2.96
C ASP A 435 -33.64 20.46 2.89
N ALA A 436 -33.91 21.46 2.05
CA ALA A 436 -33.09 22.67 1.94
C ALA A 436 -32.98 23.48 3.24
N LYS A 437 -33.92 23.31 4.18
CA LYS A 437 -33.89 23.99 5.49
C LYS A 437 -33.12 23.19 6.55
N GLY A 438 -32.95 21.88 6.34
CA GLY A 438 -32.52 20.96 7.38
C GLY A 438 -33.52 20.86 8.55
N ASN A 439 -33.14 20.11 9.57
CA ASN A 439 -33.87 20.02 10.83
C ASN A 439 -32.89 19.73 11.98
N SER A 440 -33.38 19.30 13.15
CA SER A 440 -32.52 19.05 14.31
C SER A 440 -31.51 17.92 14.12
N TYR A 441 -31.77 16.96 13.23
CA TYR A 441 -30.91 15.78 12.98
C TYR A 441 -30.38 15.68 11.54
N ASN A 442 -30.91 16.45 10.58
CA ASN A 442 -30.43 16.51 9.21
C ASN A 442 -29.89 17.90 8.87
N ALA A 443 -28.67 17.97 8.35
CA ALA A 443 -28.13 19.20 7.76
C ALA A 443 -28.93 19.59 6.49
N PRO A 444 -28.90 20.87 6.07
CA PRO A 444 -29.50 21.28 4.80
C PRO A 444 -29.03 20.41 3.63
N TYR A 445 -29.98 19.88 2.85
CA TYR A 445 -29.79 18.98 1.72
C TYR A 445 -29.31 17.55 2.05
N ALA A 446 -29.21 17.18 3.33
CA ALA A 446 -28.75 15.83 3.73
C ALA A 446 -29.62 14.72 3.13
N VAL A 447 -30.95 14.92 3.05
CA VAL A 447 -31.85 13.91 2.48
C VAL A 447 -31.58 13.77 0.98
N THR A 448 -31.39 14.86 0.24
CA THR A 448 -31.03 14.81 -1.18
C THR A 448 -29.76 13.99 -1.41
N PHE A 449 -28.71 14.20 -0.60
CA PHE A 449 -27.46 13.44 -0.71
C PHE A 449 -27.60 11.99 -0.26
N HIS A 450 -28.41 11.70 0.76
CA HIS A 450 -28.73 10.34 1.18
C HIS A 450 -29.42 9.56 0.05
N GLU A 451 -30.51 10.10 -0.51
CA GLU A 451 -31.23 9.43 -1.61
C GLU A 451 -30.39 9.31 -2.88
N SER A 452 -29.56 10.33 -3.15
CA SER A 452 -28.61 10.26 -4.27
C SER A 452 -27.51 9.23 -4.02
N GLY A 453 -27.12 9.00 -2.77
CA GLY A 453 -26.22 7.91 -2.37
C GLY A 453 -26.79 6.55 -2.73
N HIS A 454 -28.08 6.30 -2.45
CA HIS A 454 -28.76 5.10 -2.90
C HIS A 454 -28.83 4.98 -4.43
N ALA A 455 -29.11 6.09 -5.13
CA ALA A 455 -29.14 6.11 -6.58
C ALA A 455 -27.79 5.75 -7.20
N ILE A 456 -26.70 6.34 -6.69
CA ILE A 456 -25.32 6.04 -7.10
C ILE A 456 -24.98 4.59 -6.78
N ASP A 457 -25.32 4.09 -5.60
CA ASP A 457 -25.08 2.70 -5.19
C ASP A 457 -25.69 1.70 -6.17
N CYS A 458 -26.88 2.02 -6.69
CA CYS A 458 -27.56 1.21 -7.70
C CYS A 458 -26.96 1.38 -9.11
N LEU A 459 -26.71 2.62 -9.54
CA LEU A 459 -26.14 2.92 -10.87
C LEU A 459 -24.74 2.32 -11.06
N THR A 460 -24.00 2.15 -9.96
CA THR A 460 -22.65 1.58 -9.95
C THR A 460 -22.63 0.09 -9.64
N ALA A 461 -23.78 -0.55 -9.39
CA ALA A 461 -23.87 -1.99 -9.12
C ALA A 461 -23.17 -2.89 -10.16
N PRO A 462 -23.18 -2.57 -11.48
CA PRO A 462 -22.45 -3.35 -12.49
C PRO A 462 -20.92 -3.39 -12.31
N MET A 463 -20.36 -2.45 -11.53
CA MET A 463 -18.92 -2.40 -11.22
C MET A 463 -18.51 -3.37 -10.10
N GLY A 464 -19.48 -4.10 -9.53
CA GLY A 464 -19.27 -5.09 -8.47
C GLY A 464 -18.78 -6.45 -8.95
N GLY A 465 -18.62 -7.39 -8.01
CA GLY A 465 -18.22 -8.78 -8.28
C GLY A 465 -19.33 -9.64 -8.93
N LYS A 466 -19.18 -10.97 -8.92
CA LYS A 466 -20.11 -11.96 -9.54
C LYS A 466 -21.59 -11.82 -9.11
N SER A 467 -21.87 -11.07 -8.04
CA SER A 467 -23.18 -10.77 -7.45
C SER A 467 -23.68 -9.33 -7.69
N GLY A 468 -23.10 -8.56 -8.63
CA GLY A 468 -23.41 -7.15 -8.93
C GLY A 468 -24.82 -6.81 -9.43
N GLN A 469 -25.87 -7.52 -8.99
CA GLN A 469 -27.23 -7.36 -9.50
C GLN A 469 -28.01 -6.18 -8.91
N TRP A 470 -27.61 -5.60 -7.76
CA TRP A 470 -28.48 -4.63 -7.07
C TRP A 470 -27.78 -3.38 -6.54
N PHE A 471 -26.64 -3.51 -5.84
CA PHE A 471 -25.93 -2.39 -5.19
C PHE A 471 -24.41 -2.65 -5.07
N ILE A 472 -23.57 -1.66 -5.34
CA ILE A 472 -22.11 -1.80 -5.22
C ILE A 472 -21.66 -2.00 -3.77
N SER A 473 -22.31 -1.30 -2.83
CA SER A 473 -22.07 -1.38 -1.39
C SER A 473 -22.20 -2.80 -0.85
N SER A 474 -23.04 -3.61 -1.50
CA SER A 474 -23.36 -4.98 -1.09
C SER A 474 -22.61 -6.04 -1.89
N SER A 475 -22.14 -5.70 -3.09
CA SER A 475 -21.44 -6.64 -3.99
C SER A 475 -19.91 -6.47 -3.99
N TYR A 476 -19.40 -5.33 -3.49
CA TYR A 476 -17.97 -5.07 -3.42
C TYR A 476 -17.24 -6.13 -2.59
N LYS A 477 -16.25 -6.80 -3.22
CA LYS A 477 -15.43 -7.86 -2.63
C LYS A 477 -16.27 -8.89 -1.83
N ASP A 478 -17.30 -9.43 -2.46
CA ASP A 478 -18.22 -10.42 -1.88
C ASP A 478 -18.90 -9.92 -0.58
N GLY A 479 -19.38 -8.68 -0.60
CA GLY A 479 -20.10 -8.06 0.51
C GLY A 479 -19.21 -7.64 1.68
N LEU A 480 -17.96 -7.25 1.38
CA LEU A 480 -16.99 -6.84 2.40
C LEU A 480 -17.51 -5.72 3.29
N PHE A 481 -18.23 -4.74 2.73
CA PHE A 481 -18.68 -3.56 3.45
C PHE A 481 -19.71 -3.87 4.55
N PRO A 482 -20.89 -4.47 4.28
CA PRO A 482 -21.83 -4.85 5.35
C PRO A 482 -21.25 -5.88 6.32
N LYS A 483 -20.34 -6.77 5.87
CA LYS A 483 -19.61 -7.70 6.76
C LYS A 483 -18.69 -6.95 7.72
N THR A 484 -17.96 -5.94 7.23
CA THR A 484 -17.06 -5.11 8.04
C THR A 484 -17.84 -4.32 9.09
N ILE A 485 -18.98 -3.72 8.71
CA ILE A 485 -19.83 -2.99 9.65
C ILE A 485 -20.31 -3.91 10.77
N LYS A 486 -20.83 -5.09 10.44
CA LYS A 486 -21.29 -6.06 11.46
C LYS A 486 -20.16 -6.53 12.37
N ALA A 487 -18.99 -6.83 11.81
CA ALA A 487 -17.83 -7.27 12.59
C ALA A 487 -17.35 -6.16 13.52
N GLU A 488 -17.21 -4.93 13.02
CA GLU A 488 -16.75 -3.76 13.78
C GLU A 488 -17.70 -3.42 14.93
N VAL A 489 -19.02 -3.38 14.68
CA VAL A 489 -20.02 -3.14 15.72
C VAL A 489 -20.06 -4.29 16.73
N SER A 490 -19.96 -5.54 16.28
CA SER A 490 -19.92 -6.70 17.18
C SER A 490 -18.68 -6.68 18.08
N ASP A 491 -17.51 -6.35 17.53
CA ASP A 491 -16.26 -6.21 18.26
C ASP A 491 -16.35 -5.09 19.29
N TRP A 492 -16.95 -3.95 18.92
CA TRP A 492 -17.18 -2.84 19.85
C TRP A 492 -18.07 -3.24 21.02
N VAL A 493 -19.22 -3.88 20.74
CA VAL A 493 -20.14 -4.38 21.77
C VAL A 493 -19.44 -5.43 22.66
N ASN A 494 -18.63 -6.31 22.08
CA ASN A 494 -17.87 -7.30 22.83
C ASN A 494 -16.83 -6.66 23.75
N ALA A 495 -16.16 -5.60 23.30
CA ALA A 495 -15.18 -4.85 24.09
C ALA A 495 -15.85 -4.18 25.29
N VAL A 496 -16.95 -3.43 25.07
CA VAL A 496 -17.73 -2.80 26.14
C VAL A 496 -18.26 -3.86 27.11
N TYR A 497 -18.80 -4.97 26.62
CA TYR A 497 -19.26 -6.07 27.47
C TYR A 497 -18.15 -6.65 28.35
N LYS A 498 -16.95 -6.86 27.77
CA LYS A 498 -15.80 -7.38 28.51
C LYS A 498 -15.35 -6.42 29.60
N GLU A 499 -15.33 -5.13 29.32
CA GLU A 499 -14.94 -4.08 30.26
C GLU A 499 -15.99 -3.92 31.38
N MET A 500 -17.27 -3.83 31.04
CA MET A 500 -18.37 -3.87 32.01
C MET A 500 -18.28 -5.09 32.92
N LYS A 501 -17.97 -6.27 32.36
CA LYS A 501 -17.81 -7.51 33.13
C LYS A 501 -16.60 -7.48 34.07
N ALA A 502 -15.51 -6.83 33.68
CA ALA A 502 -14.35 -6.64 34.56
C ALA A 502 -14.68 -5.72 35.74
N HIS A 503 -15.53 -4.71 35.52
CA HIS A 503 -15.98 -3.75 36.52
C HIS A 503 -17.40 -4.06 37.02
N LYS A 504 -17.80 -5.35 37.11
CA LYS A 504 -19.21 -5.74 37.32
C LYS A 504 -19.82 -5.30 38.67
N ASP A 505 -18.98 -5.01 39.65
CA ASP A 505 -19.38 -4.60 40.99
C ASP A 505 -19.03 -3.11 41.25
N ASP A 506 -18.50 -2.41 40.25
CA ASP A 506 -18.10 -0.99 40.31
C ASP A 506 -19.03 -0.14 39.43
N PHE A 507 -20.24 0.12 39.93
CA PHE A 507 -21.22 0.92 39.20
C PHE A 507 -20.84 2.40 39.11
N GLN A 508 -19.94 2.89 39.97
CA GLN A 508 -19.44 4.27 39.84
C GLN A 508 -18.59 4.39 38.57
N TYR A 509 -17.72 3.42 38.30
CA TYR A 509 -17.00 3.36 37.04
C TYR A 509 -17.94 3.35 35.82
N TRP A 510 -19.09 2.66 35.90
CA TRP A 510 -20.05 2.63 34.79
C TRP A 510 -20.74 3.98 34.57
N ILE A 511 -20.99 4.73 35.64
CA ILE A 511 -21.48 6.11 35.55
C ILE A 511 -20.41 6.98 34.90
N ASP A 512 -19.15 6.86 35.32
CA ASP A 512 -18.04 7.67 34.80
C ASP A 512 -17.79 7.42 33.30
N GLN A 513 -18.08 6.20 32.81
CA GLN A 513 -18.04 5.85 31.39
C GLN A 513 -19.30 6.28 30.61
N ASN A 514 -20.29 6.91 31.25
CA ASN A 514 -21.60 7.24 30.69
C ASN A 514 -22.38 6.02 30.15
N TRP A 515 -22.17 4.84 30.75
CA TRP A 515 -22.90 3.63 30.37
C TRP A 515 -24.28 3.55 31.01
N ILE A 516 -24.42 4.08 32.22
CA ILE A 516 -25.68 4.15 32.97
C ILE A 516 -25.75 5.46 33.75
N ASP A 517 -26.96 5.87 34.18
CA ASP A 517 -27.14 6.98 35.11
C ASP A 517 -27.12 6.53 36.58
N SER A 518 -27.07 7.50 37.50
CA SER A 518 -27.02 7.23 38.94
C SER A 518 -28.24 6.47 39.46
N ASN A 519 -29.41 6.66 38.85
CA ASN A 519 -30.65 5.96 39.24
C ASN A 519 -30.57 4.48 38.87
N THR A 520 -30.08 4.18 37.67
CA THR A 520 -29.87 2.82 37.16
C THR A 520 -28.78 2.11 37.97
N ALA A 521 -27.70 2.80 38.33
CA ALA A 521 -26.66 2.27 39.20
C ALA A 521 -27.21 1.90 40.59
N ALA A 522 -28.00 2.77 41.20
CA ALA A 522 -28.65 2.50 42.48
C ALA A 522 -29.63 1.33 42.38
N TYR A 523 -30.37 1.22 41.27
CA TYR A 523 -31.28 0.11 41.03
C TYR A 523 -30.55 -1.24 40.90
N TYR A 524 -29.47 -1.30 40.12
CA TYR A 524 -28.68 -2.52 39.97
C TYR A 524 -27.96 -2.92 41.27
N SER A 525 -27.40 -1.96 42.01
CA SER A 525 -26.72 -2.20 43.28
C SER A 525 -27.65 -2.82 44.35
N ASN A 526 -28.93 -2.47 44.31
CA ASN A 526 -29.95 -2.96 45.26
C ASN A 526 -30.67 -4.23 44.78
N SER A 527 -30.32 -4.77 43.61
CA SER A 527 -31.02 -5.90 43.00
C SER A 527 -30.25 -7.21 43.14
N SER A 528 -30.71 -8.10 44.02
CA SER A 528 -30.10 -9.43 44.25
C SER A 528 -30.11 -10.37 43.04
N TRP A 529 -30.89 -10.05 42.01
CA TRP A 529 -31.04 -10.80 40.76
C TRP A 529 -30.26 -10.21 39.57
N PHE A 530 -29.53 -9.10 39.78
CA PHE A 530 -28.76 -8.46 38.71
C PHE A 530 -27.73 -9.43 38.12
N LYS A 531 -27.74 -9.54 36.78
CA LYS A 531 -26.80 -10.39 36.03
C LYS A 531 -26.25 -9.64 34.83
N MET A 532 -24.93 -9.71 34.70
CA MET A 532 -24.22 -9.19 33.55
C MET A 532 -24.71 -9.85 32.26
N SER A 533 -25.06 -9.05 31.24
CA SER A 533 -25.52 -9.55 29.94
C SER A 533 -25.02 -8.69 28.79
N LYS A 534 -24.96 -9.26 27.59
CA LYS A 534 -24.58 -8.52 26.37
C LYS A 534 -25.59 -7.42 26.03
N SER A 535 -26.84 -7.55 26.49
CA SER A 535 -27.87 -6.50 26.33
C SER A 535 -27.49 -5.20 27.05
N LEU A 536 -26.79 -5.28 28.18
CA LEU A 536 -26.31 -4.10 28.90
C LEU A 536 -25.24 -3.35 28.10
N ALA A 537 -24.37 -4.07 27.38
CA ALA A 537 -23.35 -3.44 26.53
C ALA A 537 -23.96 -2.69 25.33
N TYR A 538 -25.01 -3.25 24.70
CA TYR A 538 -25.77 -2.51 23.68
C TYR A 538 -26.38 -1.23 24.26
N LYS A 539 -27.00 -1.32 25.44
CA LYS A 539 -27.61 -0.15 26.10
C LYS A 539 -26.58 0.89 26.53
N ALA A 540 -25.42 0.46 27.00
CA ALA A 540 -24.30 1.31 27.37
C ALA A 540 -23.80 2.14 26.18
N ILE A 541 -23.59 1.49 25.03
CA ILE A 541 -23.23 2.18 23.79
C ILE A 541 -24.33 3.16 23.36
N GLN A 542 -25.59 2.73 23.42
CA GLN A 542 -26.72 3.60 23.11
C GLN A 542 -26.74 4.85 23.99
N ASN A 543 -26.48 4.72 25.29
CA ASN A 543 -26.45 5.84 26.24
C ASN A 543 -25.30 6.79 25.93
N GLN A 544 -24.09 6.27 25.67
CA GLN A 544 -22.93 7.08 25.29
C GLN A 544 -23.20 7.93 24.05
N LEU A 545 -23.76 7.32 23.00
CA LEU A 545 -24.07 8.03 21.76
C LEU A 545 -25.30 8.93 21.88
N SER A 546 -26.23 8.63 22.79
CA SER A 546 -27.41 9.47 23.02
C SER A 546 -27.04 10.85 23.58
N ALA A 547 -25.87 10.97 24.23
CA ALA A 547 -25.33 12.24 24.73
C ALA A 547 -24.81 13.16 23.61
N LEU A 548 -24.57 12.65 22.40
CA LEU A 548 -24.23 13.47 21.24
C LEU A 548 -25.44 14.30 20.80
N ASN A 549 -25.16 15.45 20.20
CA ASN A 549 -26.23 16.26 19.62
C ASN A 549 -26.86 15.54 18.41
N TRP A 550 -28.06 15.96 18.02
CA TRP A 550 -28.85 15.27 17.00
C TRP A 550 -28.18 15.25 15.62
N LEU A 551 -27.53 16.34 15.19
CA LEU A 551 -26.79 16.39 13.93
C LEU A 551 -25.56 15.46 13.92
N GLN A 552 -24.88 15.31 15.06
CA GLN A 552 -23.71 14.45 15.20
C GLN A 552 -24.03 12.96 15.09
N LYS A 553 -25.25 12.55 15.48
CA LYS A 553 -25.61 11.14 15.58
C LYS A 553 -26.65 10.67 14.56
N GLY A 554 -27.12 11.57 13.68
CA GLY A 554 -28.14 11.27 12.67
C GLY A 554 -27.72 10.11 11.78
N ASP A 555 -26.69 10.31 10.95
CA ASP A 555 -26.25 9.33 9.95
C ASP A 555 -25.73 8.01 10.57
N ILE A 556 -25.10 8.06 11.76
CA ILE A 556 -24.63 6.81 12.44
C ILE A 556 -25.78 6.01 13.07
N SER A 557 -26.92 6.64 13.37
CA SER A 557 -28.05 5.97 14.03
C SER A 557 -28.56 4.81 13.18
N ASP A 558 -28.83 5.06 11.91
CA ASP A 558 -29.37 4.08 10.96
C ASP A 558 -28.40 2.91 10.73
N ILE A 559 -27.10 3.20 10.68
CA ILE A 559 -26.05 2.19 10.55
C ILE A 559 -26.06 1.25 11.76
N LEU A 560 -26.17 1.78 12.98
CA LEU A 560 -26.18 0.99 14.20
C LEU A 560 -27.49 0.23 14.41
N GLU A 561 -28.62 0.82 14.02
CA GLU A 561 -29.92 0.14 13.99
C GLU A 561 -29.86 -1.10 13.09
N GLY A 562 -29.35 -0.94 11.87
CA GLY A 562 -29.20 -2.04 10.91
C GLY A 562 -28.20 -3.10 11.35
N ALA A 563 -27.03 -2.68 11.84
CA ALA A 563 -25.95 -3.57 12.27
C ALA A 563 -26.33 -4.41 13.50
N THR A 564 -27.13 -3.84 14.40
CA THR A 564 -27.51 -4.50 15.66
C THR A 564 -28.91 -5.11 15.67
N ARG A 565 -29.69 -4.89 14.60
CA ARG A 565 -31.12 -5.23 14.53
C ARG A 565 -31.91 -4.55 15.66
N MET A 566 -31.83 -3.22 15.72
CA MET A 566 -32.55 -2.37 16.68
C MET A 566 -32.18 -2.59 18.15
N LYS A 567 -30.98 -3.12 18.46
CA LYS A 567 -30.51 -3.20 19.85
C LYS A 567 -29.86 -1.91 20.32
N ILE A 568 -29.36 -1.12 19.38
CA ILE A 568 -28.92 0.26 19.57
C ILE A 568 -29.82 1.13 18.69
N CYS A 569 -30.64 1.97 19.31
CA CYS A 569 -31.50 2.95 18.62
C CYS A 569 -31.24 4.33 19.23
N LEU A 570 -30.84 5.32 18.41
CA LEU A 570 -30.56 6.68 18.88
C LEU A 570 -31.72 7.66 18.67
N GLY A 571 -32.84 7.17 18.14
CA GLY A 571 -34.09 7.93 17.98
C GLY A 571 -34.33 8.49 16.57
N VAL A 572 -33.40 8.26 15.64
CA VAL A 572 -33.54 8.54 14.21
C VAL A 572 -33.25 7.22 13.48
N GLY A 573 -34.05 6.91 12.45
CA GLY A 573 -33.81 5.76 11.60
C GLY A 573 -35.05 4.93 11.31
N HIS A 574 -34.82 3.65 11.05
CA HIS A 574 -35.80 2.74 10.48
C HIS A 574 -36.32 1.74 11.52
N GLY A 575 -37.64 1.59 11.59
CA GLY A 575 -38.26 0.65 12.52
C GLY A 575 -37.84 -0.81 12.29
N ALA A 576 -38.01 -1.66 13.31
CA ALA A 576 -37.55 -3.05 13.30
C ALA A 576 -37.94 -3.86 12.05
N ALA A 577 -39.15 -3.64 11.53
CA ALA A 577 -39.65 -4.33 10.32
C ALA A 577 -38.82 -4.05 9.06
N TYR A 578 -38.14 -2.90 8.98
CA TYR A 578 -37.29 -2.52 7.86
C TYR A 578 -36.08 -3.45 7.71
N TRP A 579 -35.53 -3.89 8.83
CA TRP A 579 -34.28 -4.65 8.90
C TRP A 579 -34.46 -6.17 8.77
N THR A 580 -35.69 -6.68 8.87
CA THR A 580 -35.93 -8.12 9.09
C THR A 580 -35.72 -8.98 7.84
N ASN A 581 -35.80 -8.43 6.62
CA ASN A 581 -35.82 -9.21 5.36
C ASN A 581 -34.89 -8.66 4.26
N ARG A 582 -33.80 -7.99 4.61
CA ARG A 582 -32.86 -7.37 3.64
C ARG A 582 -31.50 -8.09 3.58
N VAL A 583 -31.54 -9.42 3.42
CA VAL A 583 -30.36 -10.29 3.29
C VAL A 583 -30.48 -11.16 2.04
N TYR A 584 -29.42 -11.24 1.24
CA TYR A 584 -29.34 -12.11 0.06
C TYR A 584 -28.00 -12.85 0.07
N ASP A 585 -28.03 -14.18 -0.08
CA ASP A 585 -26.83 -15.04 -0.04
C ASP A 585 -25.90 -14.78 1.18
N GLY A 586 -26.51 -14.55 2.35
CA GLY A 586 -25.78 -14.22 3.59
C GLY A 586 -25.20 -12.80 3.66
N ILE A 587 -25.37 -11.98 2.62
CA ILE A 587 -24.97 -10.57 2.57
C ILE A 587 -26.15 -9.69 2.99
N ASP A 588 -25.92 -8.82 3.97
CA ASP A 588 -26.91 -7.87 4.46
C ASP A 588 -26.95 -6.62 3.59
N PHE A 589 -27.66 -6.72 2.46
CA PHE A 589 -27.71 -5.62 1.51
C PHE A 589 -28.41 -4.39 2.08
N GLY A 590 -29.39 -4.58 2.97
CA GLY A 590 -30.07 -3.45 3.62
C GLY A 590 -29.09 -2.59 4.40
N LEU A 591 -28.30 -3.22 5.29
CA LEU A 591 -27.25 -2.53 6.02
C LEU A 591 -26.22 -1.85 5.10
N GLY A 592 -25.78 -2.54 4.04
CA GLY A 592 -24.81 -1.99 3.10
C GLY A 592 -25.32 -0.72 2.41
N THR A 593 -26.56 -0.75 1.91
CA THR A 593 -27.16 0.37 1.17
C THR A 593 -27.41 1.60 2.05
N GLU A 594 -27.94 1.43 3.26
CA GLU A 594 -28.14 2.56 4.19
C GLU A 594 -26.79 3.15 4.59
N ALA A 595 -25.83 2.31 5.00
CA ALA A 595 -24.53 2.81 5.43
C ALA A 595 -23.79 3.55 4.33
N PHE A 596 -23.95 3.15 3.07
CA PHE A 596 -23.37 3.86 1.93
C PHE A 596 -24.03 5.23 1.73
N ALA A 597 -25.36 5.30 1.79
CA ALA A 597 -26.12 6.55 1.69
C ALA A 597 -25.81 7.53 2.83
N GLU A 598 -25.76 7.03 4.06
CA GLU A 598 -25.44 7.82 5.26
C GLU A 598 -24.02 8.35 5.25
N MET A 599 -23.04 7.52 4.86
CA MET A 599 -21.66 7.99 4.71
C MET A 599 -21.50 8.99 3.56
N THR A 600 -22.32 8.89 2.51
CA THR A 600 -22.38 9.87 1.41
C THR A 600 -22.96 11.20 1.88
N SER A 601 -24.13 11.16 2.54
CA SER A 601 -24.81 12.31 3.16
C SER A 601 -23.88 13.07 4.11
N ALA A 602 -23.30 12.36 5.10
CA ALA A 602 -22.38 12.94 6.07
C ALA A 602 -21.16 13.57 5.39
N SER A 603 -20.58 12.91 4.37
CA SER A 603 -19.41 13.41 3.64
C SER A 603 -19.70 14.67 2.82
N MET A 604 -20.94 14.88 2.40
CA MET A 604 -21.35 16.03 1.58
C MET A 604 -21.90 17.19 2.42
N THR A 605 -22.51 16.91 3.58
CA THR A 605 -23.34 17.91 4.27
C THR A 605 -22.98 18.18 5.72
N CYS A 606 -22.37 17.24 6.46
CA CYS A 606 -22.17 17.38 7.90
C CYS A 606 -20.82 16.80 8.38
N PRO A 607 -19.76 17.64 8.47
CA PRO A 607 -18.46 17.24 8.99
C PRO A 607 -18.51 16.66 10.42
N GLU A 608 -19.42 17.16 11.27
CA GLU A 608 -19.59 16.70 12.64
C GLU A 608 -20.15 15.27 12.72
N SER A 609 -21.12 14.95 11.87
CA SER A 609 -21.65 13.57 11.74
C SER A 609 -20.60 12.62 11.16
N LEU A 610 -19.89 13.09 10.13
CA LEU A 610 -18.79 12.34 9.53
C LEU A 610 -17.70 11.99 10.56
N ALA A 611 -17.34 12.93 11.42
CA ALA A 611 -16.35 12.72 12.48
C ALA A 611 -16.79 11.63 13.47
N VAL A 612 -18.09 11.53 13.77
CA VAL A 612 -18.65 10.46 14.62
C VAL A 612 -18.54 9.11 13.93
N ILE A 613 -18.90 9.02 12.64
CA ILE A 613 -18.71 7.80 11.85
C ILE A 613 -17.24 7.37 11.83
N GLN A 614 -16.32 8.30 11.56
CA GLN A 614 -14.88 8.02 11.53
C GLN A 614 -14.34 7.56 12.89
N LYS A 615 -14.87 8.09 13.98
CA LYS A 615 -14.46 7.71 15.34
C LYS A 615 -14.93 6.31 15.73
N TYR A 616 -16.19 5.98 15.47
CA TYR A 616 -16.80 4.74 15.98
C TYR A 616 -16.81 3.60 14.96
N LEU A 617 -16.73 3.89 13.66
CA LEU A 617 -16.71 2.91 12.56
C LEU A 617 -15.54 3.15 11.58
N PRO A 618 -14.29 3.31 12.04
CA PRO A 618 -13.15 3.66 11.18
C PRO A 618 -12.86 2.60 10.11
N LYS A 619 -13.01 1.30 10.40
CA LYS A 619 -12.76 0.23 9.42
C LYS A 619 -13.84 0.23 8.35
N SER A 620 -15.10 0.39 8.75
CA SER A 620 -16.22 0.49 7.82
C SER A 620 -16.07 1.71 6.91
N TYR A 621 -15.74 2.87 7.47
CA TYR A 621 -15.50 4.08 6.68
C TYR A 621 -14.32 3.94 5.71
N ALA A 622 -13.27 3.21 6.10
CA ALA A 622 -12.17 2.89 5.18
C ALA A 622 -12.65 2.07 3.97
N VAL A 623 -13.51 1.06 4.20
CA VAL A 623 -14.10 0.27 3.10
C VAL A 623 -15.03 1.11 2.22
N TYR A 624 -15.82 2.02 2.81
CA TYR A 624 -16.60 3.01 2.04
C TYR A 624 -15.70 3.83 1.10
N LYS A 625 -14.59 4.38 1.61
CA LYS A 625 -13.63 5.11 0.77
C LYS A 625 -13.01 4.25 -0.31
N GLU A 626 -12.71 2.98 -0.04
CA GLU A 626 -12.25 2.05 -1.08
C GLU A 626 -13.29 1.87 -2.19
N ILE A 627 -14.57 1.76 -1.84
CA ILE A 627 -15.66 1.63 -2.82
C ILE A 627 -15.75 2.90 -3.67
N ILE A 628 -15.79 4.08 -3.04
CA ILE A 628 -15.86 5.37 -3.74
C ILE A 628 -14.66 5.57 -4.67
N LYS A 629 -13.45 5.27 -4.18
CA LYS A 629 -12.22 5.33 -4.99
C LYS A 629 -12.28 4.37 -6.18
N MET A 630 -12.72 3.14 -5.96
CA MET A 630 -12.88 2.16 -7.04
C MET A 630 -13.87 2.67 -8.09
N ILE A 631 -15.01 3.23 -7.70
CA ILE A 631 -15.96 3.82 -8.66
C ILE A 631 -15.28 4.95 -9.44
N ALA A 632 -14.61 5.87 -8.75
CA ALA A 632 -13.93 7.02 -9.38
C ALA A 632 -12.82 6.60 -10.37
N GLU A 633 -12.11 5.50 -10.10
CA GLU A 633 -11.07 4.97 -10.99
C GLU A 633 -11.63 4.24 -12.24
N ASN A 634 -12.92 3.91 -12.27
CA ASN A 634 -13.56 3.12 -13.34
C ASN A 634 -14.56 3.91 -14.20
N VAL A 635 -14.59 5.25 -14.07
CA VAL A 635 -15.49 6.14 -14.82
C VAL A 635 -14.77 7.14 -15.70
#